data_AF-A0A973SLC9-F1
#
_entry.id   AF-A0A973SLC9-F1
#
_cell.length_a   1.000
_cell.length_b   1.000
_cell.length_c   1.000
_cell.angle_alpha   90.00
_cell.angle_beta   90.00
_cell.angle_gamma   90.00
#
_symmetry.space_group_name_H-M   'P 1'
#
loop_
_entity.id
_entity.type
_entity.pdbx_description
1 polymer ?
#
loop_
_entity_poly.entity_id
_entity_poly.type
_entity_poly.pdbx_seq_one_letter_code
_entity_poly.pdbx_strand_id
1 'polypeptide(L)'
;MGAVAVTYAKEQAFTLGLMAFAMAVETAVVDLLLIANDVAPAVRVPVLIADLYGLLFCLTLAAGAATRPHVVTTGELRVRFGAYFDLRVPRDRIAAVRLSLGFNEGGMVTVKDGRVTVAVASRTNVTVELTEPVTVVRPLGRRAEVGSIRFFADDPAALMTALTRTARDEVA
;
A
#
# COMPACT_ATOMS: atom_id res chain seq x y z
N MET A 1 -17.60 2.47 -20.32
CA MET A 1 -16.25 2.50 -19.72
C MET A 1 -16.36 2.19 -18.24
N GLY A 2 -16.14 0.93 -17.83
CA GLY A 2 -16.24 0.53 -16.42
C GLY A 2 -14.87 0.56 -15.75
N ALA A 3 -14.68 1.45 -14.78
CA ALA A 3 -13.55 1.41 -13.87
C ALA A 3 -13.99 0.75 -12.56
N VAL A 4 -13.30 -0.30 -12.12
CA VAL A 4 -13.56 -1.00 -10.86
C VAL A 4 -12.47 -0.64 -9.87
N ALA A 5 -12.88 -0.03 -8.75
CA ALA A 5 -11.98 0.23 -7.64
C ALA A 5 -11.77 -1.06 -6.83
N VAL A 6 -10.52 -1.40 -6.55
CA VAL A 6 -10.13 -2.53 -5.70
C VAL A 6 -9.38 -1.95 -4.51
N THR A 7 -10.01 -2.00 -3.34
CA THR A 7 -9.48 -1.40 -2.12
C THR A 7 -8.41 -2.28 -1.49
N TYR A 8 -7.56 -1.68 -0.68
CA TYR A 8 -6.62 -2.34 0.24
C TYR A 8 -6.63 -1.65 1.61
N ALA A 9 -7.57 -0.72 1.78
CA ALA A 9 -7.58 0.22 2.89
C ALA A 9 -8.07 -0.43 4.18
N LYS A 10 -8.87 -1.50 4.11
CA LYS A 10 -9.44 -2.14 5.30
C LYS A 10 -8.35 -2.77 6.16
N GLU A 11 -7.51 -3.60 5.55
CA GLU A 11 -6.38 -4.23 6.25
C GLU A 11 -5.39 -3.17 6.76
N GLN A 12 -5.09 -2.17 5.91
CA GLN A 12 -4.18 -1.08 6.28
C GLN A 12 -4.71 -0.23 7.45
N ALA A 13 -6.00 0.10 7.44
CA ALA A 13 -6.64 0.91 8.48
C ALA A 13 -6.67 0.18 9.82
N PHE A 14 -6.89 -1.15 9.81
CA PHE A 14 -6.84 -1.93 11.04
C PHE A 14 -5.44 -1.89 11.68
N THR A 15 -4.39 -2.17 10.92
CA THR A 15 -3.01 -2.14 11.42
C THR A 15 -2.58 -0.75 11.87
N LEU A 16 -2.86 0.28 11.06
CA LEU A 16 -2.52 1.66 11.40
C LEU A 16 -3.35 2.20 12.57
N GLY A 17 -4.61 1.77 12.72
CA GLY A 17 -5.46 2.12 13.85
C GLY A 17 -4.90 1.58 15.17
N LEU A 18 -4.48 0.31 15.18
CA LEU A 18 -3.84 -0.29 16.36
C LEU A 18 -2.52 0.41 16.70
N MET A 19 -1.69 0.71 15.69
CA MET A 19 -0.44 1.45 15.88
C MET A 19 -0.70 2.86 16.43
N ALA A 20 -1.63 3.61 15.82
CA ALA A 20 -1.96 4.96 16.25
C ALA A 20 -2.52 4.98 17.68
N PHE A 21 -3.34 3.99 18.06
CA PHE A 21 -3.80 3.84 19.44
C PHE A 21 -2.64 3.60 20.40
N ALA A 22 -1.75 2.65 20.09
CA ALA A 22 -0.57 2.37 20.90
C ALA A 22 0.33 3.61 21.05
N MET A 23 0.59 4.32 19.95
CA MET A 23 1.34 5.57 19.95
C MET A 23 0.67 6.63 20.82
N ALA A 24 -0.65 6.80 20.75
CA ALA A 24 -1.34 7.80 21.58
C ALA A 24 -1.24 7.50 23.08
N VAL A 25 -1.32 6.21 23.45
CA VAL A 25 -1.10 5.77 24.84
C VAL A 25 0.36 6.02 25.24
N GLU A 26 1.32 5.64 24.39
CA GLU A 26 2.75 5.88 24.60
C GLU A 26 3.04 7.37 24.80
N THR A 27 2.53 8.24 23.94
CA THR A 27 2.68 9.70 24.04
C THR A 27 2.19 10.22 25.39
N ALA A 28 1.01 9.78 25.84
CA ALA A 28 0.47 10.19 27.13
C ALA A 28 1.35 9.71 28.29
N VAL A 29 1.82 8.46 28.24
CA VAL A 29 2.68 7.88 29.28
C VAL A 29 4.05 8.58 29.31
N VAL A 30 4.68 8.77 28.16
CA VAL A 30 5.98 9.45 28.04
C VAL A 30 5.86 10.89 28.52
N ASP A 31 4.83 11.64 28.10
CA ASP A 31 4.64 13.02 28.54
C ASP A 31 4.47 13.11 30.07
N LEU A 32 3.67 12.21 30.67
CA LEU A 32 3.49 12.13 32.12
C LEU A 32 4.81 11.78 32.85
N LEU A 33 5.61 10.86 32.31
CA LEU A 33 6.92 10.52 32.88
C LEU A 33 7.89 11.69 32.81
N LEU A 34 7.92 12.43 31.70
CA LEU A 34 8.78 13.61 31.55
C LEU A 34 8.38 14.72 32.52
N ILE A 35 7.07 14.94 32.73
CA ILE A 35 6.56 15.86 33.76
C ILE A 35 6.96 15.39 35.17
N ALA A 36 6.74 14.12 35.48
CA ALA A 36 6.99 13.56 36.81
C ALA A 36 8.47 13.55 37.21
N ASN A 37 9.39 13.66 36.24
CA ASN A 37 10.84 13.72 36.46
C ASN A 37 11.41 15.13 36.25
N ASP A 38 10.56 16.18 36.27
CA ASP A 38 10.96 17.59 36.10
C ASP A 38 11.84 17.85 34.86
N VAL A 39 11.60 17.11 33.78
CA VAL A 39 12.38 17.24 32.55
C VAL A 39 12.12 18.62 31.93
N ALA A 40 13.20 19.31 31.57
CA ALA A 40 13.13 20.66 31.02
C ALA A 40 12.20 20.72 29.78
N PRO A 41 11.40 21.79 29.64
CA PRO A 41 10.49 21.98 28.49
C PRO A 41 11.20 21.90 27.13
N ALA A 42 12.48 22.30 27.08
CA ALA A 42 13.30 22.23 25.87
C ALA A 42 13.49 20.81 25.32
N VAL A 43 13.32 19.77 26.13
CA VAL A 43 13.37 18.36 25.71
C VAL A 43 11.96 17.79 25.55
N ARG A 44 11.09 18.07 26.53
CA ARG A 44 9.71 17.56 26.54
C ARG A 44 8.91 17.99 25.32
N VAL A 45 8.98 19.27 24.94
CA VAL A 45 8.19 19.82 23.83
C VAL A 45 8.57 19.19 22.48
N PRO A 46 9.87 19.07 22.11
CA PRO A 46 10.25 18.34 20.90
C PRO A 46 9.79 16.88 20.87
N VAL A 47 9.85 16.15 22.00
CA VAL A 47 9.36 14.77 22.08
C VAL A 47 7.86 14.71 21.78
N LEU A 48 7.06 15.56 22.43
CA LEU A 48 5.62 15.63 22.18
C LEU A 48 5.30 15.99 20.71
N ILE A 49 6.06 16.92 20.11
CA ILE A 49 5.90 17.28 18.70
C ILE A 49 6.20 16.07 17.80
N ALA A 50 7.28 15.32 18.09
CA ALA A 50 7.65 14.13 17.31
C ALA A 50 6.56 13.04 17.40
N ASP A 51 6.01 12.83 18.59
CA ASP A 51 4.91 11.89 18.83
C ASP A 51 3.63 12.26 18.07
N LEU A 52 3.22 13.53 18.17
CA LEU A 52 2.05 14.04 17.44
C LEU A 52 2.25 13.97 15.92
N TYR A 53 3.47 14.22 15.44
CA TYR A 53 3.82 14.04 14.04
C TYR A 53 3.68 12.57 13.60
N GLY A 54 4.12 11.62 14.44
CA GLY A 54 3.95 10.20 14.19
C GLY A 54 2.48 9.75 14.10
N LEU A 55 1.62 10.29 14.98
CA LEU A 55 0.17 10.07 14.90
C LEU A 55 -0.43 10.62 13.60
N LEU A 56 -0.08 11.86 13.25
CA LEU A 56 -0.51 12.49 11.99
C LEU A 56 -0.03 11.70 10.76
N PHE A 57 1.17 11.13 10.83
CA PHE A 57 1.70 10.27 9.78
C PHE A 57 0.85 9.01 9.58
N CYS A 58 0.45 8.33 10.67
CA CYS A 58 -0.47 7.17 10.59
C CYS A 58 -1.80 7.55 9.93
N LEU A 59 -2.38 8.70 10.29
CA LEU A 59 -3.62 9.20 9.68
C LEU A 59 -3.44 9.50 8.19
N THR A 60 -2.31 10.08 7.81
CA THR A 60 -1.98 10.38 6.40
C THR A 60 -1.87 9.11 5.58
N LEU A 61 -1.23 8.06 6.11
CA LEU A 61 -1.16 6.76 5.46
C LEU A 61 -2.54 6.12 5.28
N ALA A 62 -3.38 6.14 6.32
CA ALA A 62 -4.74 5.60 6.26
C ALA A 62 -5.62 6.36 5.25
N ALA A 63 -5.55 7.70 5.24
CA ALA A 63 -6.27 8.53 4.28
C ALA A 63 -5.78 8.30 2.84
N GLY A 64 -4.47 8.14 2.64
CA GLY A 64 -3.89 7.80 1.35
C GLY A 64 -4.43 6.46 0.81
N ALA A 65 -4.50 5.44 1.67
CA ALA A 65 -5.04 4.13 1.30
C ALA A 65 -6.52 4.18 0.91
N ALA A 66 -7.34 4.91 1.69
CA ALA A 66 -8.77 5.05 1.45
C ALA A 66 -9.09 5.85 0.17
N THR A 67 -8.31 6.90 -0.13
CA THR A 67 -8.57 7.79 -1.27
C THR A 67 -7.95 7.33 -2.58
N ARG A 68 -6.98 6.41 -2.53
CA ARG A 68 -6.24 5.92 -3.71
C ARG A 68 -6.25 4.40 -3.78
N PRO A 69 -7.41 3.77 -4.04
CA PRO A 69 -7.49 2.33 -4.28
C PRO A 69 -6.76 1.96 -5.57
N HIS A 70 -6.52 0.66 -5.74
CA HIS A 70 -6.17 0.12 -7.06
C HIS A 70 -7.35 0.30 -8.00
N VAL A 71 -7.07 0.43 -9.29
CA VAL A 71 -8.12 0.63 -10.29
C VAL A 71 -7.89 -0.34 -11.43
N VAL A 72 -8.93 -1.07 -11.78
CA VAL A 72 -8.99 -1.86 -13.01
C VAL A 72 -9.86 -1.10 -14.00
N THR A 73 -9.30 -0.75 -15.15
CA THR A 73 -10.03 -0.14 -16.26
C THR A 73 -10.11 -1.13 -17.42
N THR A 74 -10.71 -0.73 -18.54
CA THR A 74 -10.76 -1.58 -19.73
C THR A 74 -9.38 -1.80 -20.36
N GLY A 75 -8.45 -0.83 -20.26
CA GLY A 75 -7.13 -0.90 -20.91
C GLY A 75 -5.94 -1.11 -19.96
N GLU A 76 -6.08 -0.81 -18.66
CA GLU A 76 -4.97 -0.90 -17.71
C GLU A 76 -5.39 -1.36 -16.31
N LEU A 77 -4.47 -2.03 -15.63
CA LEU A 77 -4.45 -2.24 -14.19
C LEU A 77 -3.53 -1.19 -13.55
N ARG A 78 -4.06 -0.42 -12.61
CA ARG A 78 -3.31 0.57 -11.84
C ARG A 78 -3.15 0.13 -10.40
N VAL A 79 -1.93 -0.23 -10.03
CA VAL A 79 -1.55 -0.61 -8.66
C VAL A 79 -1.01 0.62 -7.94
N ARG A 80 -1.52 0.90 -6.75
CA ARG A 80 -1.23 2.13 -6.00
C ARG A 80 -0.98 1.86 -4.53
N PHE A 81 -0.13 2.65 -3.89
CA PHE A 81 0.02 2.67 -2.44
C PHE A 81 0.03 4.12 -1.95
N GLY A 82 -1.14 4.62 -1.56
CA GLY A 82 -1.36 6.00 -1.16
C GLY A 82 -0.72 7.02 -2.11
N ALA A 83 0.00 7.99 -1.54
CA ALA A 83 0.80 8.96 -2.28
C ALA A 83 2.20 8.45 -2.68
N TYR A 84 2.61 7.27 -2.18
CA TYR A 84 3.98 6.79 -2.26
C TYR A 84 4.28 5.96 -3.51
N PHE A 85 3.25 5.39 -4.14
CA PHE A 85 3.45 4.51 -5.27
C PHE A 85 2.27 4.51 -6.23
N ASP A 86 2.57 4.50 -7.52
CA ASP A 86 1.61 4.40 -8.60
C ASP A 86 2.28 3.69 -9.80
N LEU A 87 1.75 2.53 -10.16
CA LEU A 87 2.19 1.72 -11.29
C LEU A 87 1.01 1.46 -12.20
N ARG A 88 1.20 1.74 -13.50
CA ARG A 88 0.22 1.45 -14.55
C ARG A 88 0.72 0.29 -15.39
N VAL A 89 -0.13 -0.69 -15.56
CA VAL A 89 0.14 -1.92 -16.30
C VAL A 89 -0.90 -2.04 -17.40
N PRO A 90 -0.51 -1.84 -18.66
CA PRO A 90 -1.40 -2.11 -19.79
C PRO A 90 -1.84 -3.58 -19.79
N ARG A 91 -3.08 -3.85 -20.17
CA ARG A 91 -3.65 -5.21 -20.10
C ARG A 91 -3.05 -6.18 -21.10
N ASP A 92 -2.61 -5.71 -22.26
CA ASP A 92 -1.82 -6.47 -23.24
C ASP A 92 -0.50 -7.00 -22.64
N ARG A 93 -0.03 -6.37 -21.55
CA ARG A 93 1.16 -6.80 -20.82
C ARG A 93 0.90 -7.81 -19.73
N ILE A 94 -0.35 -8.17 -19.44
CA ILE A 94 -0.69 -9.11 -18.37
C ILE A 94 -0.72 -10.53 -18.95
N ALA A 95 0.29 -11.34 -18.61
CA ALA A 95 0.36 -12.74 -19.02
C ALA A 95 -0.57 -13.62 -18.18
N ALA A 96 -0.56 -13.42 -16.86
CA ALA A 96 -1.39 -14.18 -15.93
C ALA A 96 -1.62 -13.41 -14.64
N VAL A 97 -2.77 -13.64 -14.01
CA VAL A 97 -3.05 -13.18 -12.65
C VAL A 97 -3.41 -14.37 -11.79
N ARG A 98 -2.81 -14.43 -10.60
CA ARG A 98 -2.96 -15.56 -9.68
C ARG A 98 -3.19 -15.05 -8.26
N LEU A 99 -4.04 -15.76 -7.53
CA LEU A 99 -4.15 -15.61 -6.09
C LEU A 99 -2.92 -16.28 -5.46
N SER A 100 -2.14 -15.52 -4.71
CA SER A 100 -0.90 -16.00 -4.09
C SER A 100 -0.66 -15.29 -2.76
N LEU A 101 -0.88 -16.01 -1.66
CA LEU A 101 -0.67 -15.49 -0.32
C LEU A 101 0.82 -15.30 -0.03
N GLY A 102 1.17 -14.11 0.41
CA GLY A 102 2.51 -13.72 0.83
C GLY A 102 2.46 -13.16 2.23
N PHE A 103 3.41 -13.58 3.04
CA PHE A 103 3.59 -13.12 4.41
C PHE A 103 5.03 -12.68 4.60
N ASN A 104 5.26 -11.87 5.64
CA ASN A 104 6.59 -11.41 6.05
C ASN A 104 7.31 -10.57 4.97
N GLU A 105 6.55 -9.74 4.26
CA GLU A 105 7.11 -8.79 3.31
C GLU A 105 7.83 -7.66 4.07
N GLY A 106 9.11 -7.43 3.75
CA GLY A 106 10.02 -6.56 4.52
C GLY A 106 9.82 -5.06 4.33
N GLY A 107 8.79 -4.63 3.60
CA GLY A 107 8.49 -3.21 3.38
C GLY A 107 7.20 -3.00 2.60
N MET A 108 6.68 -1.76 2.64
CA MET A 108 5.43 -1.39 1.95
C MET A 108 5.54 -1.51 0.43
N VAL A 109 6.65 -1.03 -0.14
CA VAL A 109 6.95 -1.15 -1.57
C VAL A 109 8.40 -1.57 -1.72
N THR A 110 8.62 -2.78 -2.23
CA THR A 110 9.96 -3.33 -2.46
C THR A 110 10.09 -3.78 -3.90
N VAL A 111 11.31 -3.73 -4.43
CA VAL A 111 11.61 -4.31 -5.74
C VAL A 111 12.86 -5.17 -5.59
N LYS A 112 12.70 -6.46 -5.88
CA LYS A 112 13.72 -7.49 -5.71
C LYS A 112 13.54 -8.54 -6.81
N ASP A 113 14.63 -9.04 -7.38
CA ASP A 113 14.62 -10.15 -8.34
C ASP A 113 13.65 -9.93 -9.53
N GLY A 114 13.57 -8.70 -10.07
CA GLY A 114 12.67 -8.36 -11.18
C GLY A 114 11.18 -8.35 -10.81
N ARG A 115 10.84 -8.40 -9.52
CA ARG A 115 9.48 -8.31 -8.98
C ARG A 115 9.30 -7.03 -8.17
N VAL A 116 8.18 -6.36 -8.33
CA VAL A 116 7.71 -5.35 -7.38
C VAL A 116 6.70 -5.98 -6.42
N THR A 117 6.86 -5.71 -5.13
CA THR A 117 5.92 -6.12 -4.08
C THR A 117 5.35 -4.87 -3.42
N VAL A 118 4.02 -4.75 -3.42
CA VAL A 118 3.25 -3.72 -2.72
C VAL A 118 2.50 -4.40 -1.58
N ALA A 119 3.11 -4.44 -0.40
CA ALA A 119 2.57 -5.14 0.75
C ALA A 119 1.75 -4.20 1.64
N VAL A 120 0.64 -4.73 2.17
CA VAL A 120 -0.17 -4.09 3.19
C VAL A 120 -0.13 -4.97 4.43
N ALA A 121 0.21 -4.41 5.59
CA ALA A 121 0.40 -5.17 6.83
C ALA A 121 1.32 -6.40 6.65
N SER A 122 2.42 -6.24 5.90
CA SER A 122 3.36 -7.32 5.53
C SER A 122 2.74 -8.51 4.80
N ARG A 123 1.60 -8.28 4.13
CA ARG A 123 0.85 -9.29 3.39
C ARG A 123 0.66 -8.88 1.93
N THR A 124 0.52 -9.90 1.09
CA THR A 124 0.06 -9.79 -0.29
C THR A 124 -0.81 -11.00 -0.62
N ASN A 125 -1.68 -10.87 -1.62
CA ASN A 125 -2.60 -11.95 -2.00
C ASN A 125 -2.84 -12.08 -3.51
N VAL A 126 -2.27 -11.19 -4.31
CA VAL A 126 -2.34 -11.23 -5.78
C VAL A 126 -0.94 -11.15 -6.36
N THR A 127 -0.70 -11.97 -7.37
CA THR A 127 0.49 -11.89 -8.24
C THR A 127 0.04 -11.73 -9.69
N VAL A 128 0.62 -10.76 -10.38
CA VAL A 128 0.47 -10.50 -11.81
C VAL A 128 1.81 -10.76 -12.47
N GLU A 129 1.83 -11.69 -13.43
CA GLU A 129 2.97 -11.96 -14.29
C GLU A 129 2.79 -11.21 -15.61
N LEU A 130 3.87 -10.62 -16.10
CA LEU A 130 3.85 -9.76 -17.28
C LEU A 130 4.44 -10.48 -18.50
N THR A 131 3.92 -10.19 -19.69
CA THR A 131 4.48 -10.68 -20.96
C THR A 131 5.81 -10.00 -21.29
N GLU A 132 5.93 -8.73 -20.95
CA GLU A 132 7.15 -7.92 -21.11
C GLU A 132 7.36 -7.07 -19.85
N PRO A 133 8.61 -6.79 -19.45
CA PRO A 133 8.90 -5.98 -18.28
C PRO A 133 8.30 -4.57 -18.38
N VAL A 134 7.80 -4.05 -17.26
CA VAL A 134 7.31 -2.67 -17.13
C VAL A 134 8.26 -1.88 -16.22
N THR A 135 8.51 -0.62 -16.60
CA THR A 135 9.30 0.29 -15.75
C THR A 135 8.49 0.74 -14.55
N VAL A 136 9.01 0.47 -13.36
CA VAL A 136 8.46 0.93 -12.09
C VAL A 136 9.34 2.03 -11.49
N VAL A 137 8.72 3.07 -10.94
CA VAL A 137 9.39 4.11 -10.16
C VAL A 137 9.19 3.78 -8.68
N ARG A 138 10.29 3.51 -7.97
CA ARG A 138 10.27 3.28 -6.52
C ARG A 138 9.88 4.59 -5.79
N PRO A 139 9.39 4.53 -4.54
CA PRO A 139 9.06 5.74 -3.77
C PRO A 139 10.19 6.76 -3.66
N LEU A 140 11.46 6.31 -3.72
CA LEU A 140 12.66 7.17 -3.71
C LEU A 140 13.16 7.53 -5.13
N GLY A 141 12.32 7.47 -6.15
CA GLY A 141 12.61 7.91 -7.53
C GLY A 141 13.45 6.94 -8.38
N ARG A 142 14.12 5.96 -7.78
CA ARG A 142 14.89 4.96 -8.54
C ARG A 142 13.98 4.12 -9.44
N ARG A 143 14.38 3.96 -10.70
CA ARG A 143 13.68 3.13 -11.69
C ARG A 143 14.18 1.69 -11.65
N ALA A 144 13.29 0.76 -11.96
CA ALA A 144 13.61 -0.64 -12.19
C ALA A 144 12.65 -1.22 -13.23
N GLU A 145 13.07 -2.25 -13.94
CA GLU A 145 12.17 -3.05 -14.77
C GLU A 145 11.71 -4.27 -13.98
N VAL A 146 10.42 -4.56 -14.06
CA VAL A 146 9.80 -5.69 -13.35
C VAL A 146 8.95 -6.50 -14.31
N GLY A 147 9.07 -7.82 -14.24
CA GLY A 147 8.24 -8.78 -14.98
C GLY A 147 7.12 -9.39 -14.12
N SER A 148 7.16 -9.18 -12.81
CA SER A 148 6.18 -9.72 -11.85
C SER A 148 5.78 -8.63 -10.85
N ILE A 149 4.50 -8.58 -10.51
CA ILE A 149 3.92 -7.60 -9.59
C ILE A 149 3.14 -8.37 -8.53
N ARG A 150 3.46 -8.14 -7.27
CA ARG A 150 2.74 -8.72 -6.14
C ARG A 150 2.10 -7.60 -5.33
N PHE A 151 0.81 -7.73 -5.00
CA PHE A 151 0.13 -6.73 -4.19
C PHE A 151 -0.98 -7.32 -3.33
N PHE A 152 -1.48 -6.50 -2.40
CA PHE A 152 -2.62 -6.83 -1.55
C PHE A 152 -3.88 -6.14 -2.06
N ALA A 153 -4.99 -6.87 -2.10
CA ALA A 153 -6.34 -6.37 -2.35
C ALA A 153 -7.30 -6.91 -1.29
N ASP A 154 -8.22 -6.08 -0.78
CA ASP A 154 -9.24 -6.50 0.20
C ASP A 154 -10.17 -7.56 -0.40
N ASP A 155 -10.49 -7.45 -1.69
CA ASP A 155 -11.25 -8.45 -2.46
C ASP A 155 -10.50 -8.84 -3.74
N PRO A 156 -9.63 -9.87 -3.67
CA PRO A 156 -8.88 -10.29 -4.84
C PRO A 156 -9.74 -11.08 -5.84
N ALA A 157 -10.92 -11.58 -5.45
CA ALA A 157 -11.84 -12.26 -6.36
C ALA A 157 -12.58 -11.25 -7.26
N ALA A 158 -12.99 -10.11 -6.70
CA ALA A 158 -13.55 -9.00 -7.48
C ALA A 158 -12.53 -8.45 -8.49
N LEU A 159 -11.25 -8.35 -8.10
CA LEU A 159 -10.16 -7.98 -9.00
C LEU A 159 -10.06 -8.95 -10.18
N MET A 160 -9.98 -10.26 -9.91
CA MET A 160 -9.91 -11.28 -10.96
C MET A 160 -11.11 -11.19 -11.91
N THR A 161 -12.31 -11.05 -11.35
CA THR A 161 -13.54 -10.89 -12.14
C THR A 161 -13.49 -9.66 -13.03
N ALA A 162 -13.03 -8.52 -12.52
CA ALA A 162 -12.90 -7.28 -13.29
C ALA A 162 -11.89 -7.41 -14.45
N LEU A 163 -10.81 -8.16 -14.24
CA LEU A 163 -9.80 -8.44 -15.28
C LEU A 163 -10.33 -9.38 -16.37
N THR A 164 -11.10 -10.41 -15.99
CA THR A 164 -11.67 -11.37 -16.95
C THR A 164 -12.87 -10.81 -17.72
N ARG A 165 -13.73 -9.99 -17.07
CA ARG A 165 -14.98 -9.52 -17.67
C ARG A 165 -14.77 -8.70 -18.95
N THR A 166 -13.79 -7.79 -18.95
CA THR A 166 -13.53 -6.99 -20.15
C THR A 166 -12.90 -7.78 -21.28
N ALA A 167 -12.12 -8.84 -20.98
CA ALA A 167 -11.58 -9.70 -22.03
C ALA A 167 -12.68 -10.37 -22.86
N ARG A 168 -13.89 -10.57 -22.28
CA ARG A 168 -15.07 -11.03 -23.03
C ARG A 168 -15.75 -9.95 -23.85
N ASP A 169 -15.73 -8.69 -23.39
CA ASP A 169 -16.37 -7.56 -24.07
C ASP A 169 -15.56 -7.08 -25.30
N GLU A 170 -14.27 -7.43 -25.42
CA GLU A 170 -13.44 -7.15 -26.61
C GLU A 170 -13.58 -8.20 -27.73
N VAL A 171 -14.19 -9.35 -27.45
CA VAL A 171 -14.32 -10.48 -28.39
C VAL A 171 -15.74 -10.61 -28.96
N ALA A 172 -16.69 -9.82 -28.45
CA ALA A 172 -18.09 -9.77 -28.89
C ALA A 172 -18.36 -8.53 -29.76
#